data_AF-A0A3N5RBM4-F1
#
_entry.id   AF-A0A3N5RBM4-F1
#
_cell.length_a   1.000
_cell.length_b   1.000
_cell.length_c   1.000
_cell.angle_alpha   90.00
_cell.angle_beta   90.00
_cell.angle_gamma   90.00
#
_symmetry.space_group_name_H-M   'P 1'
#
loop_
_entity.id
_entity.type
_entity.pdbx_description
1 polymer ?
#
loop_
_entity_poly.entity_id
_entity_poly.type
_entity_poly.pdbx_seq_one_letter_code
_entity_poly.pdbx_strand_id
1 'polypeptide(L)'
;MFQRISTRTEGFHEIAPKWANKIMGMRQEGFPFPLSLAWWRLYFTLDSPSKCIVGEAHGFSSHYENECVECDRLGWEFGHSFLMRSIKKFDDNIEEFVIHWNDKHISEKEMK
;
A
#
# COMPACT_ATOMS: atom_id res chain seq x y z
N MET A 1 -28.45 -25.08 9.44
CA MET A 1 -27.22 -24.64 10.13
C MET A 1 -26.55 -23.64 9.19
N PHE A 2 -26.82 -22.35 9.35
CA PHE A 2 -26.22 -21.32 8.50
C PHE A 2 -24.79 -21.13 8.97
N GLN A 3 -23.80 -21.59 8.21
CA GLN A 3 -22.43 -21.16 8.40
C GLN A 3 -22.41 -19.64 8.21
N ARG A 4 -22.08 -18.89 9.26
CA ARG A 4 -21.73 -17.47 9.13
C ARG A 4 -20.53 -17.43 8.19
N ILE A 5 -20.73 -16.87 7.00
CA ILE A 5 -19.62 -16.37 6.20
C ILE A 5 -19.00 -15.27 7.06
N SER A 6 -17.90 -15.59 7.74
CA SER A 6 -17.11 -14.61 8.44
C SER A 6 -16.35 -13.86 7.36
N THR A 7 -16.85 -12.70 6.93
CA THR A 7 -16.14 -11.84 5.98
C THR A 7 -14.77 -11.53 6.56
N ARG A 8 -13.72 -12.15 6.02
CA ARG A 8 -12.35 -11.93 6.47
C ARG A 8 -11.94 -10.53 6.03
N THR A 9 -11.55 -9.70 6.98
CA THR A 9 -10.96 -8.39 6.71
C THR A 9 -9.46 -8.50 6.91
N GLU A 10 -8.67 -8.18 5.88
CA GLU A 10 -7.22 -8.10 5.97
C GLU A 10 -6.77 -6.73 6.46
N GLY A 11 -5.87 -6.70 7.44
CA GLY A 11 -5.18 -5.48 7.86
C GLY A 11 -4.00 -5.15 6.97
N PHE A 12 -3.48 -3.93 7.06
CA PHE A 12 -2.33 -3.49 6.25
C PHE A 12 -1.10 -4.41 6.36
N HIS A 13 -0.84 -4.95 7.55
CA HIS A 13 0.24 -5.91 7.79
C HIS A 13 0.07 -7.25 7.07
N GLU A 14 -1.15 -7.64 6.73
CA GLU A 14 -1.44 -8.87 5.98
C GLU A 14 -1.36 -8.61 4.47
N ILE A 15 -1.73 -7.40 4.04
CA ILE A 15 -1.77 -7.01 2.63
C ILE A 15 -0.37 -6.68 2.09
N ALA A 16 0.40 -5.85 2.79
CA ALA A 16 1.72 -5.38 2.37
C ALA A 16 2.74 -5.44 3.54
N PRO A 17 3.12 -6.65 3.99
CA PRO A 17 3.87 -6.84 5.23
C PRO A 17 5.24 -6.15 5.26
N LYS A 18 5.99 -6.12 4.16
CA LYS A 18 7.32 -5.49 4.14
C LYS A 18 7.18 -3.98 4.25
N TRP A 19 6.24 -3.38 3.52
CA TRP A 19 5.95 -1.95 3.65
C TRP A 19 5.39 -1.59 5.02
N ALA A 20 4.50 -2.40 5.60
CA ALA A 20 3.98 -2.17 6.94
C ALA A 20 5.10 -2.13 7.99
N ASN A 21 6.03 -3.10 7.96
CA ASN A 21 7.19 -3.12 8.83
C ASN A 21 8.12 -1.91 8.58
N LYS A 22 8.34 -1.55 7.31
CA LYS A 22 9.17 -0.41 6.94
C LYS A 22 8.60 0.92 7.45
N ILE A 23 7.30 1.13 7.30
CA ILE A 23 6.60 2.34 7.78
C ILE A 23 6.62 2.39 9.30
N MET A 24 6.40 1.26 9.98
CA MET A 24 6.53 1.20 11.43
C MET A 24 7.93 1.60 11.91
N GLY A 25 8.98 1.07 11.28
CA GLY A 25 10.35 1.47 11.57
C GLY A 25 10.59 2.97 11.35
N MET A 26 10.13 3.52 10.21
CA MET A 26 10.24 4.96 9.94
C MET A 26 9.48 5.83 10.94
N ARG A 27 8.36 5.36 11.50
CA ARG A 27 7.62 6.09 12.54
C ARG A 27 8.36 6.09 13.87
N GLN A 28 9.14 5.05 14.17
CA GLN A 28 9.94 4.95 15.40
C GLN A 28 11.27 5.71 15.30
N GLU A 29 11.98 5.55 14.18
CA GLU A 29 13.33 6.08 13.96
C GLU A 29 13.33 7.47 13.30
N GLY A 30 12.21 7.85 12.69
CA GLY A 30 12.07 9.05 11.87
C GLY A 30 12.17 8.75 10.37
N PHE A 31 11.47 9.55 9.56
CA PHE A 31 11.58 9.47 8.11
C PHE A 31 12.95 9.99 7.65
N PRO A 32 13.50 9.47 6.52
CA PRO A 32 14.74 9.96 5.95
C PRO A 32 14.73 11.48 5.74
N PHE A 33 15.87 12.13 5.98
CA PHE A 33 15.99 13.58 5.77
C PHE A 33 15.69 13.94 4.30
N PRO A 34 14.85 14.96 4.02
CA PRO A 34 14.48 15.33 2.66
C PRO A 34 15.68 15.49 1.73
N LEU A 35 15.56 15.00 0.48
CA LEU A 35 16.58 15.06 -0.56
C LEU A 35 17.89 14.30 -0.27
N SER A 36 18.00 13.61 0.87
CA SER A 36 19.10 12.68 1.12
C SER A 36 19.03 11.48 0.16
N LEU A 37 20.15 10.77 0.01
CA LEU A 37 20.19 9.55 -0.79
C LEU A 37 19.16 8.50 -0.30
N ALA A 38 18.96 8.39 1.01
CA ALA A 38 17.97 7.49 1.60
C ALA A 38 16.54 7.93 1.26
N TRP A 39 16.27 9.24 1.28
CA TRP A 39 14.98 9.79 0.92
C TRP A 39 14.64 9.56 -0.56
N TRP A 40 15.58 9.79 -1.48
CA TRP A 40 15.38 9.51 -2.90
C TRP A 40 15.20 8.02 -3.18
N ARG A 41 15.98 7.15 -2.53
CA ARG A 41 15.77 5.70 -2.63
C ARG A 41 14.37 5.29 -2.21
N LEU A 42 13.84 5.88 -1.14
CA LEU A 42 12.49 5.59 -0.67
C LEU A 42 11.44 6.10 -1.66
N TYR A 43 11.58 7.34 -2.14
CA TYR A 43 10.72 7.91 -3.17
C TYR A 43 10.66 7.02 -4.42
N PHE A 44 11.80 6.66 -5.01
CA PHE A 44 11.84 5.80 -6.20
C PHE A 44 11.32 4.38 -5.96
N THR A 45 11.29 3.91 -4.71
CA THR A 45 10.65 2.62 -4.38
C THR A 45 9.13 2.78 -4.35
N LEU A 46 8.62 3.90 -3.82
CA LEU A 46 7.19 4.23 -3.82
C LEU A 46 6.67 4.53 -5.24
N ASP A 47 7.49 5.17 -6.07
CA ASP A 47 7.18 5.55 -7.46
C ASP A 47 7.32 4.37 -8.44
N SER A 48 7.87 3.23 -8.00
CA SER A 48 8.03 2.04 -8.84
C SER A 48 6.77 1.16 -8.73
N PRO A 49 6.00 0.97 -9.82
CA PRO A 49 4.72 0.29 -9.73
C PRO A 49 4.80 -1.12 -9.14
N SER A 50 5.83 -1.88 -9.49
CA SER A 50 6.04 -3.25 -8.98
C SER A 50 6.66 -3.35 -7.58
N LYS A 51 7.17 -2.24 -7.02
CA LYS A 51 7.86 -2.23 -5.71
C LYS A 51 7.15 -1.37 -4.67
N CYS A 52 6.22 -0.53 -5.08
CA CYS A 52 5.42 0.30 -4.19
C CYS A 52 4.52 -0.56 -3.29
N ILE A 53 3.75 0.10 -2.41
CA ILE A 53 2.87 -0.57 -1.45
C ILE A 53 1.84 -1.46 -2.15
N VAL A 54 1.21 -0.93 -3.20
CA VAL A 54 0.22 -1.67 -4.00
C VAL A 54 0.87 -2.80 -4.79
N GLY A 55 2.06 -2.55 -5.35
CA GLY A 55 2.83 -3.56 -6.05
C GLY A 55 3.18 -4.76 -5.17
N GLU A 56 3.59 -4.53 -3.91
CA GLU A 56 3.80 -5.62 -2.94
C GLU A 56 2.52 -6.44 -2.72
N ALA A 57 1.37 -5.77 -2.53
CA ALA A 57 0.09 -6.45 -2.30
C ALA A 57 -0.32 -7.35 -3.48
N HIS A 58 0.04 -6.96 -4.70
CA HIS A 58 -0.11 -7.76 -5.92
C HIS A 58 1.08 -8.70 -6.20
N GLY A 59 1.90 -9.02 -5.20
CA GLY A 59 3.01 -9.98 -5.33
C GLY A 59 4.24 -9.43 -6.05
N PHE A 60 4.54 -8.14 -5.86
CA PHE A 60 5.60 -7.39 -6.55
C PHE A 60 5.40 -7.29 -8.07
N SER A 61 4.16 -6.98 -8.47
CA SER A 61 3.74 -6.84 -9.87
C SER A 61 3.20 -5.44 -10.13
N SER A 62 3.36 -4.95 -11.36
CA SER A 62 2.72 -3.71 -11.83
C SER A 62 1.41 -3.96 -12.59
N HIS A 63 0.97 -5.22 -12.70
CA HIS A 63 -0.18 -5.57 -13.53
C HIS A 63 -1.48 -4.87 -13.08
N TYR A 64 -1.60 -4.58 -11.78
CA TYR A 64 -2.74 -3.88 -11.20
C TYR A 64 -3.02 -2.52 -11.85
N GLU A 65 -2.02 -1.86 -12.44
CA GLU A 65 -2.20 -0.58 -13.14
C GLU A 65 -3.22 -0.72 -14.29
N ASN A 66 -3.35 -1.92 -14.86
CA ASN A 66 -4.27 -2.20 -15.96
C ASN A 66 -5.57 -2.87 -15.51
N GLU A 67 -5.59 -3.45 -14.31
CA GLU A 67 -6.71 -4.24 -13.79
C GLU A 67 -7.58 -3.44 -12.81
N CYS A 68 -7.00 -2.47 -12.10
CA CYS A 68 -7.66 -1.74 -11.05
C CYS A 68 -7.21 -0.27 -10.99
N VAL A 69 -8.07 0.61 -11.51
CA VAL A 69 -7.84 2.07 -11.57
C VAL A 69 -7.61 2.69 -10.19
N GLU A 70 -8.26 2.16 -9.15
CA GLU A 70 -8.09 2.66 -7.79
C GLU A 70 -6.71 2.29 -7.22
N CYS A 71 -6.24 1.06 -7.48
CA CYS A 71 -4.90 0.62 -7.13
C CYS A 71 -3.81 1.43 -7.86
N ASP A 72 -4.02 1.72 -9.15
CA ASP A 72 -3.15 2.62 -9.94
C ASP A 72 -3.04 4.00 -9.29
N ARG A 73 -4.19 4.63 -9.02
CA ARG A 73 -4.26 5.94 -8.35
C ARG A 73 -3.57 5.93 -6.99
N LEU A 74 -3.85 4.93 -6.15
CA LEU A 74 -3.28 4.83 -4.81
C LEU A 74 -1.75 4.61 -4.85
N GLY A 75 -1.26 3.81 -5.80
CA GLY A 75 0.17 3.64 -6.04
C GLY A 75 0.87 4.99 -6.24
N TRP A 76 0.28 5.84 -7.08
CA TRP A 76 0.78 7.19 -7.33
C TRP A 76 0.67 8.12 -6.11
N GLU A 77 -0.46 8.08 -5.39
CA GLU A 77 -0.71 8.95 -4.22
C GLU A 77 0.23 8.66 -3.04
N PHE A 78 0.71 7.43 -2.87
CA PHE A 78 1.75 7.13 -1.88
C PHE A 78 3.07 7.84 -2.17
N GLY A 79 3.53 7.80 -3.43
CA GLY A 79 4.72 8.52 -3.86
C GLY A 79 4.56 10.03 -3.72
N HIS A 80 3.42 10.55 -4.16
CA HIS A 80 3.09 11.98 -4.10
C HIS A 80 2.97 12.51 -2.66
N SER A 81 2.25 11.83 -1.77
CA SER A 81 2.13 12.24 -0.36
C SER A 81 3.46 12.20 0.38
N PHE A 82 4.32 11.21 0.10
CA PHE A 82 5.68 11.15 0.61
C PHE A 82 6.53 12.32 0.10
N LEU A 83 6.49 12.60 -1.21
CA LEU A 83 7.20 13.70 -1.86
C LEU A 83 6.80 15.06 -1.25
N MET A 84 5.50 15.27 -1.04
CA MET A 84 4.93 16.46 -0.41
C MET A 84 5.11 16.49 1.12
N ARG A 85 5.72 15.45 1.71
CA ARG A 85 5.97 15.30 3.14
C ARG A 85 4.70 15.39 3.98
N SER A 86 3.58 14.93 3.42
CA SER A 86 2.29 14.98 4.08
C SER A 86 2.01 13.64 4.77
N ILE A 87 2.41 13.51 6.03
CA ILE A 87 2.18 12.29 6.83
C ILE A 87 0.68 11.97 6.90
N LYS A 88 -0.16 12.99 7.14
CA LYS A 88 -1.61 12.80 7.18
C LYS A 88 -2.14 12.19 5.88
N LYS A 89 -1.79 12.75 4.71
CA LYS A 89 -2.25 12.18 3.43
C LYS A 89 -1.70 10.77 3.20
N PHE A 90 -0.44 10.53 3.59
CA PHE A 90 0.15 9.21 3.48
C PHE A 90 -0.62 8.17 4.32
N ASP A 91 -1.02 8.54 5.54
CA ASP A 91 -1.81 7.68 6.42
C ASP A 91 -3.25 7.51 5.91
N ASP A 92 -3.87 8.57 5.41
CA ASP A 92 -5.21 8.53 4.79
C ASP A 92 -5.18 7.57 3.57
N ASN A 93 -4.12 7.60 2.76
CA ASN A 93 -3.93 6.68 1.64
C ASN A 93 -3.78 5.22 2.08
N ILE A 94 -3.15 4.94 3.23
CA ILE A 94 -3.07 3.57 3.79
C ILE A 94 -4.46 3.07 4.15
N GLU A 95 -5.25 3.90 4.85
CA GLU A 95 -6.62 3.55 5.24
C GLU A 95 -7.50 3.29 4.00
N GLU A 96 -7.46 4.21 3.03
CA GLU A 96 -8.19 4.07 1.77
C GLU A 96 -7.78 2.79 1.01
N PHE A 97 -6.48 2.51 0.94
CA PHE A 97 -5.97 1.29 0.32
C PHE A 97 -6.47 0.03 1.00
N VAL A 98 -6.44 -0.04 2.34
CA VAL A 98 -6.94 -1.19 3.09
C VAL A 98 -8.44 -1.38 2.84
N ILE A 99 -9.23 -0.31 2.90
CA ILE A 99 -10.68 -0.37 2.64
C ILE A 99 -10.93 -0.89 1.22
N HIS A 100 -10.28 -0.31 0.22
CA HIS A 100 -10.41 -0.72 -1.17
C HIS A 100 -10.01 -2.19 -1.37
N TRP A 101 -8.89 -2.62 -0.78
CA TRP A 101 -8.41 -3.98 -0.87
C TRP A 101 -9.44 -5.00 -0.37
N ASN A 102 -10.02 -4.70 0.79
CA ASN A 102 -11.03 -5.54 1.41
C ASN A 102 -12.34 -5.61 0.61
N ASP A 103 -12.74 -4.52 -0.05
CA ASP A 103 -13.94 -4.49 -0.89
C ASP A 103 -13.76 -5.28 -2.21
N LYS A 104 -12.61 -5.09 -2.89
CA LYS A 104 -12.42 -5.57 -4.26
C LYS A 104 -11.57 -6.82 -4.41
N HIS A 105 -10.55 -7.02 -3.59
CA HIS A 105 -9.51 -8.01 -3.87
C HIS A 105 -9.60 -9.26 -3.00
N ILE A 106 -10.21 -9.17 -1.80
CA ILE A 106 -10.46 -10.35 -0.96
C ILE A 106 -11.59 -11.20 -1.53
N SER A 107 -12.67 -10.56 -1.98
CA SER A 107 -13.82 -11.22 -2.59
C SER A 107 -13.45 -12.01 -3.85
N GLU A 108 -12.48 -11.52 -4.63
CA GLU A 108 -11.98 -12.20 -5.83
C GLU A 108 -11.02 -13.37 -5.54
N LYS A 109 -10.23 -13.29 -4.45
CA LYS A 109 -9.32 -14.37 -4.03
C LYS A 109 -10.05 -15.62 -3.54
N GLU A 110 -11.26 -15.48 -2.97
CA GLU A 110 -12.05 -16.62 -2.48
C GLU A 110 -12.78 -17.40 -3.60
N MET A 111 -12.77 -16.91 -4.84
CA MET A 111 -13.41 -17.57 -5.99
C MET A 111 -12.45 -18.27 -6.97
N LYS A 112 -11.14 -18.29 -6.68
CA LYS A 112 -10.11 -19.01 -7.45
C LYS A 112 -9.55 -20.17 -6.62
#